data_AF-A0AA37XDQ2-F1
#
_entry.id   AF-A0AA37XDQ2-F1
#
_cell.length_a   1.000
_cell.length_b   1.000
_cell.length_c   1.000
_cell.angle_alpha   90.00
_cell.angle_beta   90.00
_cell.angle_gamma   90.00
#
_symmetry.space_group_name_H-M   'P 1'
#
loop_
_entity.id
_entity.type
_entity.pdbx_description
1 polymer ?
#
loop_
_entity_poly.entity_id
_entity_poly.type
_entity_poly.pdbx_seq_one_letter_code
_entity_poly.pdbx_strand_id
1 'polypeptide(L)'
;MSAATEIHPEETSGTTPPHSTSAGEVARTTYVLDTSVLLSDPRAMFRFAEHDVVLPVVVVTELEGKRHHPELGYFARSALRMLDDLRVQHGRLDAAVPVGTGTLRVELNHSDPGVLPSGLRLGDNDTRILSVAANLAAEGSDVVVVSKDLPMRVKASSVGLAAQEYRAQQAVEVGWTGMASVDLDEGELASLWGQDRVSIAELRDPSGVRDLPVHTGLVLHSTRGSALGRVTADKQIQLVRGDRDVFGVHGRSAEQRVAIDLLLDREIGIVSIGGGPGRGSRRSPCAPGSRP
;
A
#
# COMPACT_ATOMS: atom_id res chain seq x y z
N MET A 1 -54.16 20.60 -62.40
CA MET A 1 -55.51 20.55 -61.80
C MET A 1 -55.52 19.38 -60.83
N SER A 2 -55.87 19.66 -59.56
CA SER A 2 -56.46 18.83 -58.48
C SER A 2 -56.30 17.30 -58.48
N ALA A 3 -56.17 16.57 -57.37
CA ALA A 3 -56.14 16.86 -55.93
C ALA A 3 -55.69 15.55 -55.21
N ALA A 4 -55.34 15.68 -53.93
CA ALA A 4 -54.90 14.63 -53.02
C ALA A 4 -55.99 13.59 -52.65
N THR A 5 -55.57 12.44 -52.10
CA THR A 5 -56.19 11.75 -50.94
C THR A 5 -55.21 10.70 -50.37
N GLU A 6 -55.02 10.72 -49.05
CA GLU A 6 -54.24 9.80 -48.20
C GLU A 6 -54.89 8.41 -48.03
N ILE A 7 -54.12 7.43 -47.52
CA ILE A 7 -54.40 6.58 -46.32
C ILE A 7 -53.37 5.40 -46.30
N HIS A 8 -52.70 5.18 -45.15
CA HIS A 8 -51.93 3.98 -44.72
C HIS A 8 -52.81 3.09 -43.79
N PRO A 9 -52.48 1.84 -43.30
CA PRO A 9 -51.15 1.19 -43.10
C PRO A 9 -51.09 -0.38 -43.24
N GLU A 10 -49.96 -0.97 -42.79
CA GLU A 10 -49.66 -2.38 -42.33
C GLU A 10 -49.69 -3.53 -43.36
N GLU A 11 -48.89 -4.60 -43.35
CA GLU A 11 -47.93 -5.24 -42.43
C GLU A 11 -47.14 -6.27 -43.27
N THR A 12 -45.82 -6.48 -43.07
CA THR A 12 -45.21 -7.81 -43.30
C THR A 12 -44.05 -8.04 -42.35
N SER A 13 -44.25 -9.02 -41.49
CA SER A 13 -43.30 -9.61 -40.56
C SER A 13 -42.24 -10.45 -41.28
N GLY A 14 -40.99 -10.31 -40.85
CA GLY A 14 -39.85 -11.08 -41.32
C GLY A 14 -38.82 -11.21 -40.20
N THR A 15 -38.97 -12.26 -39.40
CA THR A 15 -38.08 -12.66 -38.30
C THR A 15 -36.65 -12.92 -38.77
N THR A 16 -35.69 -12.20 -38.19
CA THR A 16 -34.25 -12.54 -38.20
C THR A 16 -33.82 -12.77 -36.75
N PRO A 17 -33.05 -13.83 -36.43
CA PRO A 17 -32.76 -14.22 -35.05
C PRO A 17 -31.89 -13.17 -34.33
N PRO A 18 -32.01 -13.03 -33.01
CA PRO A 18 -31.23 -12.07 -32.25
C PRO A 18 -29.75 -12.47 -32.30
N HIS A 19 -28.92 -11.52 -32.73
CA HIS A 19 -27.48 -11.58 -32.51
C HIS A 19 -27.21 -11.79 -31.02
N SER A 20 -26.45 -12.83 -30.73
CA SER A 20 -25.95 -13.18 -29.41
C SER A 20 -25.20 -11.98 -28.82
N THR A 21 -25.79 -11.35 -27.80
CA THR A 21 -25.11 -10.35 -26.99
C THR A 21 -23.90 -10.99 -26.33
N SER A 22 -22.75 -10.40 -26.63
CA SER A 22 -21.43 -10.78 -26.15
C SER A 22 -21.36 -10.88 -24.63
N ALA A 23 -20.50 -11.80 -24.18
CA ALA A 23 -20.11 -12.04 -22.80
C ALA A 23 -19.84 -10.73 -22.01
N GLY A 24 -20.27 -10.73 -20.73
CA GLY A 24 -20.34 -9.57 -19.85
C GLY A 24 -19.07 -8.72 -19.80
N GLU A 25 -19.24 -7.46 -20.18
CA GLU A 25 -18.30 -6.40 -19.87
C GLU A 25 -18.35 -6.17 -18.35
N VAL A 26 -17.27 -6.53 -17.65
CA VAL A 26 -17.14 -6.26 -16.21
C VAL A 26 -17.18 -4.75 -16.04
N ALA A 27 -18.21 -4.25 -15.33
CA ALA A 27 -18.37 -2.82 -15.10
C ALA A 27 -17.14 -2.27 -14.37
N ARG A 28 -16.39 -1.38 -15.02
CA ARG A 28 -15.21 -0.75 -14.46
C ARG A 28 -15.59 0.48 -13.64
N THR A 29 -15.46 0.36 -12.33
CA THR A 29 -15.47 1.51 -11.41
C THR A 29 -14.22 2.37 -11.59
N THR A 30 -14.37 3.68 -11.44
CA THR A 30 -13.32 4.70 -11.42
C THR A 30 -13.08 5.17 -9.99
N TYR A 31 -11.90 4.88 -9.44
CA TYR A 31 -11.50 5.30 -8.10
C TYR A 31 -10.71 6.60 -8.14
N VAL A 32 -11.26 7.65 -7.54
CA VAL A 32 -10.56 8.93 -7.36
C VAL A 32 -9.90 8.92 -5.99
N LEU A 33 -8.57 8.90 -5.94
CA LEU A 33 -7.84 8.80 -4.67
C LEU A 33 -7.54 10.17 -4.10
N ASP A 34 -7.72 10.28 -2.79
CA ASP A 34 -7.24 11.38 -1.96
C ASP A 34 -5.76 11.17 -1.55
N THR A 35 -5.06 12.26 -1.24
CA THR A 35 -3.67 12.24 -0.77
C THR A 35 -3.50 11.45 0.53
N SER A 36 -4.51 11.49 1.42
CA SER A 36 -4.52 10.72 2.68
C SER A 36 -4.31 9.21 2.46
N VAL A 37 -4.76 8.69 1.30
CA VAL A 37 -4.58 7.29 0.91
C VAL A 37 -3.11 7.00 0.66
N LEU A 38 -2.46 7.77 -0.23
CA LEU A 38 -1.06 7.59 -0.62
C LEU A 38 -0.05 7.92 0.49
N LEU A 39 -0.41 8.86 1.37
CA LEU A 39 0.37 9.15 2.57
C LEU A 39 0.30 8.04 3.62
N SER A 40 -0.68 7.15 3.52
CA SER A 40 -0.79 6.00 4.40
C SER A 40 -0.27 4.70 3.79
N ASP A 41 -0.37 4.59 2.46
CA ASP A 41 0.11 3.45 1.68
C ASP A 41 0.49 3.92 0.27
N PRO A 42 1.80 4.10 0.00
CA PRO A 42 2.29 4.53 -1.30
C PRO A 42 1.90 3.60 -2.44
N ARG A 43 1.63 2.32 -2.15
CA ARG A 43 1.26 1.31 -3.14
C ARG A 43 -0.25 1.25 -3.39
N ALA A 44 -1.05 2.07 -2.70
CA ALA A 44 -2.51 2.05 -2.85
C ALA A 44 -2.95 2.23 -4.30
N MET A 45 -2.23 3.04 -5.08
CA MET A 45 -2.49 3.26 -6.51
C MET A 45 -2.43 1.98 -7.38
N PHE A 46 -1.89 0.88 -6.84
CA PHE A 46 -1.78 -0.43 -7.51
C PHE A 46 -2.78 -1.47 -7.00
N ARG A 47 -3.69 -1.10 -6.07
CA ARG A 47 -4.50 -2.05 -5.30
C ARG A 47 -5.98 -2.08 -5.69
N PHE A 48 -6.32 -1.54 -6.85
CA PHE A 48 -7.70 -1.47 -7.34
C PHE A 48 -8.00 -2.48 -8.46
N ALA A 49 -7.26 -3.58 -8.53
CA ALA A 49 -7.51 -4.71 -9.43
C ALA A 49 -7.76 -4.29 -10.89
N GLU A 50 -8.93 -4.60 -11.47
CA GLU A 50 -9.30 -4.31 -12.86
C GLU A 50 -9.77 -2.86 -13.12
N HIS A 51 -9.86 -2.04 -12.07
CA HIS A 51 -10.51 -0.73 -12.08
C HIS A 51 -9.57 0.41 -12.50
N ASP A 52 -10.17 1.55 -12.81
CA ASP A 52 -9.45 2.76 -13.21
C ASP A 52 -9.12 3.62 -11.99
N VAL A 53 -7.85 3.98 -11.81
CA VAL A 53 -7.37 4.83 -10.73
C VAL A 53 -7.08 6.21 -11.25
N VAL A 54 -7.71 7.22 -10.65
CA VAL A 54 -7.55 8.62 -11.01
C VAL A 54 -6.94 9.38 -9.85
N LEU A 55 -5.82 10.05 -10.11
CA LEU A 55 -5.12 10.93 -9.17
C LEU A 55 -5.30 12.38 -9.60
N PRO A 56 -6.13 13.18 -8.92
CA PRO A 56 -6.17 14.62 -9.16
C PRO A 56 -4.78 15.25 -9.03
N VAL A 57 -4.40 16.19 -9.90
CA VAL A 57 -3.07 16.83 -9.87
C VAL A 57 -2.74 17.48 -8.52
N VAL A 58 -3.77 17.94 -7.78
CA VAL A 58 -3.60 18.48 -6.43
C VAL A 58 -3.00 17.45 -5.47
N VAL A 59 -3.29 16.16 -5.64
CA VAL A 59 -2.72 15.08 -4.82
C VAL A 59 -1.20 15.01 -5.00
N VAL A 60 -0.70 15.13 -6.22
CA VAL A 60 0.75 15.17 -6.50
C VAL A 60 1.39 16.39 -5.84
N THR A 61 0.70 17.53 -5.90
CA THR A 61 1.16 18.78 -5.27
C THR A 61 1.23 18.65 -3.75
N GLU A 62 0.23 18.02 -3.12
CA GLU A 62 0.24 17.76 -1.68
C GLU A 62 1.33 16.77 -1.27
N LEU A 63 1.56 15.70 -2.05
CA LEU A 63 2.66 14.77 -1.81
C LEU A 63 4.02 15.49 -1.84
N GLU A 64 4.26 16.36 -2.81
CA GLU A 64 5.51 17.16 -2.85
C GLU A 64 5.63 18.06 -1.63
N GLY A 65 4.54 18.74 -1.23
CA GLY A 65 4.49 19.54 -0.01
C GLY A 65 4.78 18.75 1.28
N LYS A 66 4.51 17.44 1.29
CA LYS A 66 4.78 16.55 2.43
C LYS A 66 6.13 15.83 2.35
N ARG A 67 6.94 16.06 1.32
CA ARG A 67 8.22 15.37 1.09
C ARG A 67 9.21 15.46 2.26
N HIS A 68 9.21 16.59 2.98
CA HIS A 68 10.08 16.85 4.13
C HIS A 68 9.38 16.65 5.49
N HIS A 69 8.13 16.18 5.49
CA HIS A 69 7.39 15.95 6.73
C HIS A 69 8.09 14.87 7.58
N PRO A 70 8.31 15.08 8.89
CA PRO A 70 9.02 14.14 9.75
C PRO A 70 8.42 12.74 9.74
N GLU A 71 7.09 12.64 9.75
CA GLU A 71 6.37 11.36 9.84
C GLU A 71 5.90 10.83 8.49
N LEU A 72 5.62 11.73 7.54
CA LEU A 72 4.90 11.41 6.30
C LEU A 72 5.82 11.45 5.07
N GLY A 73 7.01 12.06 5.20
CA GLY A 73 7.90 12.29 4.08
C GLY A 73 8.42 11.00 3.43
N TYR A 74 8.51 9.90 4.19
CA TYR A 74 8.83 8.59 3.61
C TYR A 74 7.75 8.12 2.63
N PHE A 75 6.47 8.17 3.03
CA PHE A 75 5.36 7.75 2.19
C PHE A 75 5.20 8.66 0.97
N ALA A 76 5.28 9.97 1.18
CA ALA A 76 5.25 10.96 0.10
C ALA A 76 6.35 10.69 -0.94
N ARG A 77 7.61 10.54 -0.52
CA ARG A 77 8.73 10.23 -1.43
C ARG A 77 8.54 8.89 -2.13
N SER A 78 8.00 7.89 -1.44
CA SER A 78 7.79 6.56 -2.02
C SER A 78 6.71 6.59 -3.10
N ALA A 79 5.59 7.29 -2.85
CA ALA A 79 4.52 7.46 -3.82
C ALA A 79 5.00 8.27 -5.03
N LEU A 80 5.73 9.37 -4.80
CA LEU A 80 6.31 10.19 -5.88
C LEU A 80 7.32 9.41 -6.73
N ARG A 81 8.14 8.53 -6.12
CA ARG A 81 9.03 7.64 -6.89
C ARG A 81 8.26 6.66 -7.75
N MET A 82 7.21 6.03 -7.23
CA MET A 82 6.37 5.12 -8.01
C MET A 82 5.69 5.84 -9.19
N LEU A 83 5.22 7.06 -8.99
CA LEU A 83 4.71 7.90 -10.08
C LEU A 83 5.82 8.24 -11.09
N ASP A 84 7.01 8.58 -10.63
CA ASP A 84 8.14 8.86 -11.52
C ASP A 84 8.56 7.63 -12.34
N ASP A 85 8.57 6.44 -11.74
CA ASP A 85 8.84 5.18 -12.42
C ASP A 85 7.82 4.91 -13.54
N LEU A 86 6.53 5.08 -13.25
CA LEU A 86 5.46 4.97 -14.27
C LEU A 86 5.63 6.02 -15.38
N ARG A 87 6.00 7.25 -15.03
CA ARG A 87 6.26 8.33 -16.01
C ARG A 87 7.45 7.98 -16.89
N VAL A 88 8.53 7.44 -16.34
CA VAL A 88 9.71 7.01 -17.11
C VAL A 88 9.34 5.86 -18.05
N GLN A 89 8.51 4.92 -17.60
CA GLN A 89 8.08 3.77 -18.39
C GLN A 89 7.11 4.15 -19.52
N HIS A 90 6.15 5.03 -19.27
CA HIS A 90 5.06 5.35 -20.20
C HIS A 90 5.16 6.74 -20.85
N GLY A 91 6.17 7.53 -20.47
CA GLY A 91 6.43 8.90 -20.94
C GLY A 91 5.59 9.97 -20.24
N ARG A 92 4.29 9.74 -20.09
CA ARG A 92 3.33 10.68 -19.51
C ARG A 92 2.29 9.94 -18.65
N LEU A 93 1.68 10.66 -17.70
CA LEU A 93 0.69 10.08 -16.77
C LEU A 93 -0.69 10.72 -16.88
N ASP A 94 -0.87 11.74 -17.70
CA ASP A 94 -2.17 12.41 -17.89
C ASP A 94 -3.10 11.65 -18.86
N ALA A 95 -2.60 10.56 -19.45
CA ALA A 95 -3.41 9.54 -20.09
C ALA A 95 -3.39 8.25 -19.24
N ALA A 96 -4.42 7.41 -19.40
CA ALA A 96 -4.49 6.13 -18.72
C ALA A 96 -3.29 5.24 -19.09
N VAL A 97 -2.49 4.87 -18.08
CA VAL A 97 -1.39 3.91 -18.21
C VAL A 97 -1.78 2.59 -17.54
N PRO A 98 -1.37 1.44 -18.10
CA PRO A 98 -1.73 0.14 -17.55
C PRO A 98 -1.03 -0.09 -16.20
N VAL A 99 -1.80 -0.58 -15.24
CA VAL A 99 -1.33 -0.89 -13.88
C VAL A 99 -1.99 -2.19 -13.43
N GLY A 100 -1.22 -3.29 -13.37
CA GLY A 100 -1.79 -4.61 -13.10
C GLY A 100 -2.83 -4.97 -14.15
N THR A 101 -4.07 -5.21 -13.72
CA THR A 101 -5.23 -5.48 -14.59
C THR A 101 -6.09 -4.23 -14.87
N GLY A 102 -5.77 -3.10 -14.25
CA GLY A 102 -6.49 -1.84 -14.33
C GLY A 102 -5.65 -0.74 -14.97
N THR A 103 -6.04 0.52 -14.72
CA THR A 103 -5.29 1.68 -15.23
C THR A 103 -5.04 2.72 -14.16
N LEU A 104 -4.06 3.59 -14.40
CA LEU A 104 -3.80 4.77 -13.59
C LEU A 104 -3.66 6.00 -14.49
N ARG A 105 -4.22 7.14 -14.09
CA ARG A 105 -3.90 8.46 -14.66
C ARG A 105 -3.85 9.56 -13.61
N VAL A 106 -3.06 10.59 -13.89
CA VAL A 106 -3.07 11.86 -13.18
C VAL A 106 -4.03 12.80 -13.91
N GLU A 107 -5.13 13.16 -13.25
CA GLU A 107 -6.14 14.03 -13.82
C GLU A 107 -5.70 15.49 -13.69
N LEU A 108 -5.41 16.10 -14.84
CA LEU A 108 -5.05 17.51 -14.97
C LEU A 108 -6.27 18.41 -15.21
N ASN A 109 -7.35 17.85 -15.76
CA ASN A 109 -8.57 18.56 -16.14
C ASN A 109 -9.67 18.39 -15.07
N HIS A 110 -10.92 18.74 -15.39
CA HIS A 110 -12.09 18.50 -14.52
C HIS A 110 -12.05 19.23 -13.16
N SER A 111 -11.30 20.33 -13.09
CA SER A 111 -11.15 21.15 -11.89
C SER A 111 -12.20 22.26 -11.75
N ASP A 112 -13.22 22.31 -12.61
CA ASP A 112 -14.28 23.32 -12.53
C ASP A 112 -15.16 23.05 -11.29
N PRO A 113 -15.16 23.92 -10.28
CA PRO A 113 -15.98 23.75 -9.08
C PRO A 113 -17.47 24.04 -9.32
N GLY A 114 -17.85 24.48 -10.53
CA GLY A 114 -19.23 24.76 -10.94
C GLY A 114 -20.19 23.59 -10.77
N VAL A 115 -19.69 22.34 -10.83
CA VAL A 115 -20.47 21.12 -10.59
C VAL A 115 -20.84 20.92 -9.11
N LEU A 116 -20.08 21.51 -8.18
CA LEU A 116 -20.30 21.37 -6.73
C LEU A 116 -21.30 22.41 -6.21
N PRO A 117 -22.01 22.16 -5.09
CA PRO A 117 -22.81 23.19 -4.40
C PRO A 117 -21.94 24.36 -3.92
N SER A 118 -22.49 25.57 -3.86
CA SER A 118 -21.75 26.79 -3.49
C SER A 118 -21.03 26.69 -2.14
N GLY A 119 -21.61 26.00 -1.15
CA GLY A 119 -21.01 25.77 0.17
C GLY A 119 -19.76 24.89 0.17
N LEU A 120 -19.48 24.19 -0.93
CA LEU A 120 -18.29 23.34 -1.11
C LEU A 120 -17.30 23.92 -2.13
N ARG A 121 -17.55 25.12 -2.69
CA ARG A 121 -16.65 25.81 -3.61
C ARG A 121 -15.65 26.67 -2.86
N LEU A 122 -14.88 26.06 -1.96
CA LEU A 122 -13.98 26.78 -1.03
C LEU A 122 -12.61 27.08 -1.66
N GLY A 123 -12.29 26.45 -2.79
CA GLY A 123 -11.00 26.61 -3.47
C GLY A 123 -9.84 25.88 -2.79
N ASP A 124 -10.14 25.10 -1.76
CA ASP A 124 -9.20 24.20 -1.08
C ASP A 124 -8.92 22.92 -1.89
N ASN A 125 -8.00 22.10 -1.39
CA ASN A 125 -7.59 20.87 -2.08
C ASN A 125 -8.74 19.86 -2.14
N ASP A 126 -9.55 19.76 -1.08
CA ASP A 126 -10.77 18.95 -1.04
C ASP A 126 -11.73 19.33 -2.17
N THR A 127 -11.98 20.64 -2.36
CA THR A 127 -12.83 21.16 -3.46
C THR A 127 -12.32 20.66 -4.81
N ARG A 128 -11.00 20.67 -5.03
CA ARG A 128 -10.39 20.24 -6.29
C ARG A 128 -10.54 18.74 -6.53
N ILE A 129 -10.31 17.91 -5.51
CA ILE A 129 -10.49 16.46 -5.61
C ILE A 129 -11.96 16.12 -5.89
N LEU A 130 -12.89 16.76 -5.17
CA LEU A 130 -14.33 16.55 -5.37
C LEU A 130 -14.81 17.05 -6.73
N SER A 131 -14.24 18.15 -7.25
CA SER A 131 -14.58 18.64 -8.59
C SER A 131 -14.20 17.63 -9.67
N VAL A 132 -13.01 17.02 -9.56
CA VAL A 132 -12.59 15.95 -10.48
C VAL A 132 -13.57 14.79 -10.44
N ALA A 133 -13.88 14.29 -9.24
CA ALA A 133 -14.80 13.16 -9.08
C ALA A 133 -16.21 13.46 -9.61
N ALA A 134 -16.75 14.63 -9.29
CA ALA A 134 -18.09 15.04 -9.71
C ALA A 134 -18.20 15.24 -11.23
N ASN A 135 -17.19 15.83 -11.86
CA ASN A 135 -17.18 15.99 -13.32
C ASN A 135 -17.07 14.64 -14.03
N LEU A 136 -16.21 13.72 -13.56
CA LEU A 136 -16.13 12.36 -14.11
C LEU A 136 -17.45 11.59 -13.99
N ALA A 137 -18.16 11.76 -12.87
CA ALA A 137 -19.47 11.17 -12.67
C ALA A 137 -20.54 11.80 -13.59
N ALA A 138 -20.48 13.12 -13.80
CA ALA A 138 -21.35 13.83 -14.74
C ALA A 138 -21.15 13.40 -16.20
N GLU A 139 -19.93 12.96 -16.55
CA GLU A 139 -19.58 12.39 -17.85
C GLU A 139 -19.98 10.90 -17.99
N GLY A 140 -20.59 10.31 -16.96
CA GLY A 140 -21.13 8.96 -16.98
C GLY A 140 -20.22 7.88 -16.42
N SER A 141 -19.08 8.22 -15.79
CA SER A 141 -18.23 7.25 -15.11
C SER A 141 -18.86 6.78 -13.79
N ASP A 142 -18.70 5.50 -13.43
CA ASP A 142 -19.03 4.99 -12.10
C ASP A 142 -17.92 5.39 -11.11
N VAL A 143 -18.10 6.51 -10.40
CA VAL A 143 -17.04 7.13 -9.59
C VAL A 143 -17.17 6.82 -8.10
N VAL A 144 -16.07 6.38 -7.50
CA VAL A 144 -15.91 6.22 -6.05
C VAL A 144 -14.73 7.05 -5.55
N VAL A 145 -15.00 7.97 -4.61
CA VAL A 145 -13.95 8.72 -3.91
C VAL A 145 -13.38 7.87 -2.78
N VAL A 146 -12.06 7.69 -2.77
CA VAL A 146 -11.37 6.90 -1.75
C VAL A 146 -10.54 7.83 -0.87
N SER A 147 -10.83 7.84 0.43
CA SER A 147 -10.12 8.68 1.40
C SER A 147 -10.05 8.00 2.77
N LYS A 148 -9.00 8.28 3.55
CA LYS A 148 -8.95 7.91 4.97
C LYS A 148 -9.64 8.91 5.88
N ASP A 149 -9.83 10.14 5.43
CA ASP A 149 -10.40 11.21 6.22
C ASP A 149 -11.92 11.18 6.17
N LEU A 150 -12.55 11.05 7.36
CA LEU A 150 -14.01 11.06 7.47
C LEU A 150 -14.63 12.36 6.91
N PRO A 151 -14.08 13.57 7.16
CA PRO A 151 -14.63 14.80 6.58
C PRO A 151 -14.70 14.77 5.05
N MET A 152 -13.65 14.26 4.39
CA MET A 152 -13.61 14.15 2.93
C MET A 152 -14.70 13.22 2.40
N ARG A 153 -14.89 12.04 3.05
CA ARG A 153 -15.96 11.10 2.69
C ARG A 153 -17.36 11.70 2.89
N VAL A 154 -17.57 12.43 3.98
CA VAL A 154 -18.84 13.13 4.24
C VAL A 154 -19.12 14.19 3.17
N LYS A 155 -18.12 14.98 2.77
CA LYS A 155 -18.26 15.97 1.68
C LYS A 155 -18.62 15.29 0.35
N ALA A 156 -17.93 14.20 -0.01
CA ALA A 156 -18.23 13.44 -1.23
C ALA A 156 -19.66 12.90 -1.25
N SER A 157 -20.11 12.23 -0.18
CA SER A 157 -21.48 11.72 -0.11
C SER A 157 -22.53 12.84 -0.13
N SER A 158 -22.23 14.01 0.42
CA SER A 158 -23.14 15.16 0.40
C SER A 158 -23.37 15.74 -1.01
N VAL A 159 -22.48 15.45 -1.97
CA VAL A 159 -22.62 15.86 -3.38
C VAL A 159 -23.06 14.72 -4.30
N GLY A 160 -23.51 13.60 -3.73
CA GLY A 160 -24.02 12.45 -4.50
C GLY A 160 -22.94 11.50 -5.01
N LEU A 161 -21.69 11.64 -4.57
CA LEU A 161 -20.61 10.70 -4.93
C LEU A 161 -20.57 9.52 -3.96
N ALA A 162 -20.29 8.33 -4.48
CA ALA A 162 -19.92 7.19 -3.64
C ALA A 162 -18.57 7.48 -2.97
N ALA A 163 -18.44 7.14 -1.69
CA ALA A 163 -17.22 7.37 -0.93
C ALA A 163 -16.86 6.15 -0.09
N GLN A 164 -15.59 5.73 -0.13
CA GLN A 164 -15.08 4.56 0.58
C GLN A 164 -13.87 4.91 1.44
N GLU A 165 -13.80 4.28 2.61
CA GLU A 165 -12.60 4.31 3.44
C GLU A 165 -11.51 3.43 2.82
N TYR A 166 -10.30 3.97 2.64
CA TYR A 166 -9.18 3.12 2.24
C TYR A 166 -8.79 2.17 3.36
N ARG A 167 -9.11 0.90 3.16
CA ARG A 167 -8.66 -0.22 3.98
C ARG A 167 -7.66 -1.00 3.15
N ALA A 168 -6.38 -0.90 3.51
CA ALA A 168 -5.40 -1.84 3.02
C ALA A 168 -5.81 -3.24 3.51
N GLN A 169 -6.58 -3.98 2.72
CA GLN A 169 -6.75 -5.41 2.94
C GLN A 169 -5.34 -6.00 3.04
N GLN A 170 -5.12 -6.80 4.08
CA GLN A 170 -3.84 -7.38 4.51
C GLN A 170 -3.01 -7.89 3.32
N ALA A 171 -2.26 -7.00 2.70
CA ALA A 171 -1.39 -7.30 1.60
C ALA A 171 0.02 -7.32 2.17
N VAL A 172 0.52 -8.55 2.29
CA VAL A 172 1.91 -8.95 2.53
C VAL A 172 2.86 -7.82 2.17
N GLU A 173 3.59 -7.30 3.15
CA GLU A 173 4.66 -6.33 2.90
C GLU A 173 5.63 -6.96 1.89
N VAL A 174 5.58 -6.51 0.64
CA VAL A 174 6.58 -6.85 -0.40
C VAL A 174 7.86 -6.05 -0.14
N GLY A 175 8.31 -6.07 1.11
CA GLY A 175 9.53 -5.48 1.59
C GLY A 175 10.11 -6.43 2.62
N TRP A 176 11.37 -6.78 2.47
CA TRP A 176 12.07 -7.60 3.44
C TRP A 176 12.08 -6.88 4.80
N THR A 177 11.29 -7.35 5.75
CA THR A 177 11.15 -6.75 7.09
C THR A 177 12.35 -7.01 7.99
N GLY A 178 13.26 -7.89 7.56
CA GLY A 178 14.32 -8.43 8.39
C GLY A 178 13.85 -9.53 9.34
N MET A 179 12.58 -9.95 9.27
CA MET A 179 11.98 -10.96 10.14
C MET A 179 11.38 -12.10 9.34
N ALA A 180 11.49 -13.32 9.87
CA ALA A 180 10.81 -14.50 9.36
C ALA A 180 10.21 -15.32 10.53
N SER A 181 9.13 -16.05 10.25
CA SER A 181 8.55 -17.02 11.17
C SER A 181 8.94 -18.43 10.74
N VAL A 182 9.34 -19.26 11.70
CA VAL A 182 9.82 -20.62 11.45
C VAL A 182 9.26 -21.55 12.51
N ASP A 183 8.73 -22.68 12.08
CA ASP A 183 8.32 -23.75 12.97
C ASP A 183 9.49 -24.68 13.24
N LEU A 184 9.76 -24.93 14.51
CA LEU A 184 10.76 -25.88 15.00
C LEU A 184 10.06 -27.02 15.76
N ASP A 185 10.65 -28.21 15.71
CA ASP A 185 10.23 -29.29 16.57
C ASP A 185 10.58 -29.02 18.05
N GLU A 186 9.98 -29.80 18.95
CA GLU A 186 10.17 -29.62 20.40
C GLU A 186 11.63 -29.82 20.83
N GLY A 187 12.36 -30.72 20.17
CA GLY A 187 13.75 -31.03 20.46
C GLY A 187 14.71 -29.94 19.98
N GLU A 188 14.46 -29.38 18.81
CA GLU A 188 15.18 -28.24 18.24
C GLU A 188 15.01 -26.99 19.09
N LEU A 189 13.76 -26.68 19.49
CA LEU A 189 13.50 -25.52 20.34
C LEU A 189 14.11 -25.71 21.74
N ALA A 190 14.04 -26.92 22.31
CA ALA A 190 14.71 -27.23 23.58
C ALA A 190 16.24 -27.12 23.47
N SER A 191 16.82 -27.57 22.37
CA SER A 191 18.27 -27.46 22.10
C SER A 191 18.67 -26.00 21.98
N LEU A 192 17.86 -25.16 21.31
CA LEU A 192 18.11 -23.72 21.23
C LEU A 192 18.09 -23.06 22.60
N TRP A 193 17.15 -23.41 23.48
CA TRP A 193 17.12 -22.89 24.85
C TRP A 193 18.28 -23.39 25.71
N GLY A 194 18.77 -24.61 25.46
CA GLY A 194 19.85 -25.22 26.23
C GLY A 194 21.26 -24.80 25.80
N GLN A 195 21.45 -24.56 24.50
CA GLN A 195 22.77 -24.32 23.89
C GLN A 195 22.93 -22.89 23.35
N ASP A 196 21.88 -22.06 23.43
CA ASP A 196 21.77 -20.72 22.84
C ASP A 196 21.96 -20.66 21.31
N ARG A 197 22.30 -21.77 20.65
CA ARG A 197 22.48 -21.88 19.20
C ARG A 197 22.07 -23.26 18.69
N VAL A 198 21.59 -23.31 17.45
CA VAL A 198 21.28 -24.55 16.71
C VAL A 198 21.74 -24.38 15.26
N SER A 199 22.33 -25.42 14.69
CA SER A 199 22.74 -25.38 13.28
C SER A 199 21.54 -25.51 12.36
N ILE A 200 21.46 -24.64 11.35
CA ILE A 200 20.42 -24.77 10.32
C ILE A 200 20.54 -26.12 9.59
N ALA A 201 21.76 -26.69 9.48
CA ALA A 201 21.98 -27.97 8.83
C ALA A 201 21.46 -29.17 9.65
N GLU A 202 21.28 -29.00 10.97
CA GLU A 202 20.79 -30.04 11.88
C GLU A 202 19.26 -29.99 12.04
N LEU A 203 18.60 -28.98 11.46
CA LEU A 203 17.15 -28.87 11.47
C LEU A 203 16.51 -29.96 10.62
N ARG A 204 15.41 -30.51 11.12
CA ARG A 204 14.54 -31.46 10.45
C ARG A 204 13.96 -30.88 9.16
N ASP A 205 13.59 -29.61 9.18
CA ASP A 205 13.18 -28.84 8.00
C ASP A 205 13.91 -27.48 7.94
N PRO A 206 15.02 -27.40 7.20
CA PRO A 206 15.77 -26.15 7.06
C PRO A 206 15.18 -25.21 6.00
N SER A 207 14.17 -25.63 5.23
CA SER A 207 13.72 -24.91 4.02
C SER A 207 13.26 -23.47 4.32
N GLY A 208 12.66 -23.24 5.48
CA GLY A 208 12.22 -21.92 5.93
C GLY A 208 13.35 -20.97 6.38
N VAL A 209 14.58 -21.46 6.59
CA VAL A 209 15.69 -20.67 7.18
C VAL A 209 16.94 -20.64 6.32
N ARG A 210 17.16 -21.68 5.51
CA ARG A 210 18.40 -21.92 4.77
C ARG A 210 18.86 -20.74 3.91
N ASP A 211 17.91 -20.17 3.18
CA ASP A 211 18.17 -19.09 2.21
C ASP A 211 17.96 -17.71 2.81
N LEU A 212 17.68 -17.61 4.12
CA LEU A 212 17.52 -16.32 4.78
C LEU A 212 18.86 -15.56 4.85
N PRO A 213 18.85 -14.22 4.66
CA PRO A 213 20.01 -13.38 4.86
C PRO A 213 20.60 -13.50 6.28
N VAL A 214 21.88 -13.16 6.42
CA VAL A 214 22.50 -13.04 7.73
C VAL A 214 21.83 -11.92 8.53
N HIS A 215 21.72 -12.09 9.85
CA HIS A 215 21.06 -11.20 10.79
C HIS A 215 19.54 -11.09 10.64
N THR A 216 18.93 -11.98 9.86
CA THR A 216 17.47 -12.13 9.85
C THR A 216 16.97 -12.52 11.24
N GLY A 217 16.06 -11.74 11.81
CA GLY A 217 15.35 -12.08 13.03
C GLY A 217 14.34 -13.18 12.78
N LEU A 218 14.21 -14.09 13.75
CA LEU A 218 13.34 -15.25 13.66
C LEU A 218 12.36 -15.24 14.82
N VAL A 219 11.08 -15.40 14.50
CA VAL A 219 10.06 -15.81 15.48
C VAL A 219 9.91 -17.32 15.34
N LEU A 220 10.36 -18.04 16.36
CA LEU A 220 10.42 -19.50 16.37
C LEU A 220 9.22 -20.04 17.12
N HIS A 221 8.47 -20.94 16.51
CA HIS A 221 7.29 -21.55 17.09
C HIS A 221 7.48 -23.05 17.24
N SER A 222 6.94 -23.60 18.32
CA SER A 222 6.80 -25.04 18.55
C SER A 222 5.47 -25.30 19.24
N THR A 223 5.03 -26.55 19.25
CA THR A 223 3.80 -26.99 19.94
C THR A 223 3.79 -26.63 21.43
N ARG A 224 4.96 -26.51 22.07
CA ARG A 224 5.10 -26.21 23.51
C ARG A 224 5.56 -24.80 23.85
N GLY A 225 5.85 -23.95 22.87
CA GLY A 225 6.37 -22.63 23.16
C GLY A 225 6.84 -21.84 21.96
N SER A 226 7.47 -20.71 22.26
CA SER A 226 8.08 -19.85 21.25
C SER A 226 9.41 -19.30 21.75
N ALA A 227 10.27 -18.92 20.81
CA ALA A 227 11.51 -18.22 21.09
C ALA A 227 11.74 -17.15 20.04
N LEU A 228 12.67 -16.23 20.35
CA LEU A 228 13.22 -15.32 19.36
C LEU A 228 14.63 -15.77 19.03
N GLY A 229 14.99 -15.69 17.76
CA GLY A 229 16.34 -16.01 17.31
C GLY A 229 16.81 -15.06 16.21
N ARG A 230 18.04 -15.25 15.77
CA ARG A 230 18.56 -14.61 14.56
C ARG A 230 19.49 -15.55 13.78
N VAL A 231 19.54 -15.37 12.46
CA VAL A 231 20.49 -16.06 11.60
C VAL A 231 21.87 -15.43 11.75
N THR A 232 22.89 -16.25 11.99
CA THR A 232 24.30 -15.82 12.08
C THR A 232 25.06 -16.09 10.79
N ALA A 233 26.26 -15.50 10.64
CA ALA A 233 27.08 -15.64 9.44
C ALA A 233 27.44 -17.11 9.15
N ASP A 234 27.64 -17.90 10.20
CA ASP A 234 27.95 -19.34 10.13
C ASP A 234 26.73 -20.23 9.84
N LYS A 235 25.60 -19.63 9.40
CA LYS A 235 24.33 -20.32 9.14
C LYS A 235 23.84 -21.14 10.36
N GLN A 236 23.94 -20.54 11.53
CA GLN A 236 23.33 -21.03 12.77
C GLN A 236 22.17 -20.09 13.18
N ILE A 237 21.17 -20.64 13.84
CA ILE A 237 20.18 -19.88 14.60
C ILE A 237 20.78 -19.60 15.97
N GLN A 238 20.86 -18.33 16.36
CA GLN A 238 21.26 -17.91 17.71
C GLN A 238 20.05 -17.37 18.46
N LEU A 239 19.88 -17.78 19.71
CA LEU A 239 18.81 -17.34 20.59
C LEU A 239 18.94 -15.85 20.91
N VAL A 240 17.84 -15.12 20.76
CA VAL A 240 17.70 -13.72 21.17
C VAL A 240 16.93 -13.69 22.48
N ARG A 241 17.59 -13.27 23.56
CA ARG A 241 16.95 -13.14 24.88
C ARG A 241 16.03 -11.91 24.88
N GLY A 242 14.75 -12.16 25.13
CA GLY A 242 13.70 -11.14 24.96
C GLY A 242 13.59 -10.10 26.08
N ASP A 243 14.36 -10.26 27.15
CA ASP A 243 14.31 -9.49 28.40
C ASP A 243 15.49 -8.53 28.60
N ARG A 244 16.26 -8.26 27.54
CA ARG A 244 17.41 -7.33 27.62
C ARG A 244 16.92 -5.89 27.79
N ASP A 245 17.30 -5.27 28.92
CA ASP A 245 17.21 -3.82 29.14
C ASP A 245 18.55 -3.15 28.81
N VAL A 246 18.51 -2.10 28.01
CA VAL A 246 19.69 -1.33 27.60
C VAL A 246 19.40 0.14 27.81
N PHE A 247 20.07 0.75 28.80
CA PHE A 247 19.88 2.16 29.16
C PHE A 247 18.39 2.53 29.41
N GLY A 248 17.60 1.61 29.99
CA GLY A 248 16.17 1.79 30.24
C GLY A 248 15.27 1.60 29.01
N VAL A 249 15.82 1.09 27.90
CA VAL A 249 15.08 0.72 26.70
C VAL A 249 14.89 -0.80 26.67
N HIS A 250 13.63 -1.23 26.60
CA HIS A 250 13.23 -2.63 26.48
C HIS A 250 12.39 -2.86 25.22
N GLY A 251 12.59 -4.01 24.56
CA GLY A 251 11.84 -4.35 23.35
C GLY A 251 10.41 -4.80 23.67
N ARG A 252 9.42 -4.09 23.13
CA ARG A 252 7.97 -4.40 23.32
C ARG A 252 7.40 -5.32 22.23
N SER A 253 8.13 -5.50 21.15
CA SER A 253 7.80 -6.43 20.06
C SER A 253 8.99 -7.33 19.73
N ALA A 254 8.76 -8.40 18.97
CA ALA A 254 9.82 -9.32 18.54
C ALA A 254 10.92 -8.58 17.76
N GLU A 255 10.52 -7.69 16.86
CA GLU A 255 11.39 -6.88 16.02
C GLU A 255 12.26 -5.95 16.86
N GLN A 256 11.68 -5.31 17.89
CA GLN A 256 12.42 -4.43 18.79
C GLN A 256 13.44 -5.20 19.62
N ARG A 257 13.10 -6.41 20.07
CA ARG A 257 14.01 -7.27 20.86
C ARG A 257 15.19 -7.75 20.00
N VAL A 258 14.92 -8.20 18.77
CA VAL A 258 15.96 -8.56 17.81
C VAL A 258 16.82 -7.34 17.45
N ALA A 259 16.22 -6.17 17.24
CA ALA A 259 16.97 -4.96 16.94
C ALA A 259 17.90 -4.55 18.10
N ILE A 260 17.45 -4.64 19.35
CA ILE A 260 18.29 -4.41 20.52
C ILE A 260 19.45 -5.42 20.56
N ASP A 261 19.18 -6.69 20.28
CA ASP A 261 20.24 -7.71 20.22
C ASP A 261 21.32 -7.39 19.18
N LEU A 262 20.89 -7.03 17.96
CA LEU A 262 21.81 -6.64 16.87
C LEU A 262 22.60 -5.37 17.21
N LEU A 263 22.01 -4.39 17.90
CA LEU A 263 22.70 -3.17 18.33
C LEU A 263 23.74 -3.40 19.42
N LEU A 264 23.59 -4.49 20.20
CA LEU A 264 24.53 -4.87 21.25
C LEU A 264 25.67 -5.75 20.73
N ASP A 265 25.54 -6.28 19.51
CA ASP A 265 26.54 -7.13 18.89
C ASP A 265 27.68 -6.27 18.31
N ARG A 266 28.88 -6.40 18.89
CA ARG A 266 30.06 -5.65 18.48
C ARG A 266 30.64 -6.11 17.14
N GLU A 267 30.26 -7.29 16.67
CA GLU A 267 30.69 -7.80 15.36
C GLU A 267 29.93 -7.12 14.21
N ILE A 268 28.79 -6.48 14.50
CA ILE A 268 27.98 -5.80 13.51
C ILE A 268 28.36 -4.32 13.44
N GLY A 269 29.02 -3.94 12.34
CA GLY A 269 29.51 -2.56 12.17
C GLY A 269 28.41 -1.51 11.96
N ILE A 270 27.33 -1.86 11.25
CA ILE A 270 26.22 -0.94 10.93
C ILE A 270 24.89 -1.69 11.04
N VAL A 271 23.96 -1.13 11.80
CA VAL A 271 22.56 -1.59 11.87
C VAL A 271 21.65 -0.48 11.36
N SER A 272 20.79 -0.79 10.38
CA SER A 272 19.75 0.11 9.90
C SER A 272 18.40 -0.35 10.44
N ILE A 273 17.74 0.50 11.24
CA ILE A 273 16.42 0.20 11.83
C ILE A 273 15.40 1.17 11.21
N GLY A 274 14.38 0.61 10.55
CA GLY A 274 13.22 1.33 10.05
C GLY A 274 12.02 1.11 10.99
N GLY A 275 11.36 2.20 11.40
CA GLY A 275 10.09 2.12 12.13
C GLY A 275 8.91 2.26 11.17
N GLY A 276 7.89 1.42 11.32
CA GLY A 276 6.58 1.69 10.74
C GLY A 276 5.96 2.97 11.34
N PRO A 277 5.03 3.62 10.64
CA PRO A 277 4.41 4.85 11.12
C PRO A 277 3.62 4.56 12.40
N GLY A 278 3.92 5.26 13.50
CA GLY A 278 3.12 5.22 14.72
C GLY A 278 3.68 4.47 15.93
N ARG A 279 4.91 3.92 15.90
CA ARG A 279 5.64 3.57 17.13
C ARG A 279 6.85 4.49 17.24
N GLY A 280 6.84 5.39 18.22
CA GLY A 280 7.87 6.40 18.42
C GLY A 280 9.27 5.83 18.67
N SER A 281 9.96 5.37 17.63
CA SER A 281 11.41 5.22 17.63
C SER A 281 12.01 6.44 16.96
N ARG A 282 12.76 7.23 17.74
CA ARG A 282 13.62 8.27 17.17
C ARG A 282 14.68 7.57 16.34
N ARG A 283 14.86 8.03 15.11
CA ARG A 283 15.90 7.57 14.20
C ARG A 283 17.27 7.95 14.79
N SER A 284 17.97 7.00 15.39
CA SER A 284 19.35 7.18 15.86
C SER A 284 20.31 6.49 14.88
N PRO A 285 21.04 7.22 14.03
CA PRO A 285 22.23 6.67 13.40
C PRO A 285 23.33 6.62 14.47
N CYS A 286 23.57 5.44 15.05
CA CYS A 286 24.74 5.22 15.90
C CYS A 286 25.85 4.67 15.03
N ALA A 287 26.79 5.54 14.63
CA ALA A 287 28.09 5.10 14.13
C ALA A 287 29.00 4.82 15.34
N PRO A 288 29.68 3.66 15.42
CA PRO A 288 30.72 3.48 16.42
C PRO A 288 31.88 4.43 16.10
N GLY A 289 31.98 5.50 16.87
CA GLY A 289 33.10 6.43 16.80
C GLY A 289 34.38 5.73 17.25
N SER A 290 35.26 5.46 16.30
CA SER A 290 36.66 5.11 16.58
C SER A 290 37.36 6.32 17.21
N ARG A 291 37.89 6.17 18.42
CA ARG A 291 38.93 7.05 18.97
C ARG A 291 39.94 6.21 19.78
N PRO A 292 41.21 6.66 19.81
CA PRO A 292 42.42 5.83 19.81
C PRO A 292 42.70 5.09 21.12
#